data_AF-A0A7C4P7M4-F1
#
_entry.id   AF-A0A7C4P7M4-F1
#
_cell.length_a   1.000
_cell.length_b   1.000
_cell.length_c   1.000
_cell.angle_alpha   90.00
_cell.angle_beta   90.00
_cell.angle_gamma   90.00
#
_symmetry.space_group_name_H-M   'P 1'
#
loop_
_entity.id
_entity.type
_entity.pdbx_description
1 polymer ?
#
loop_
_entity_poly.entity_id
_entity_poly.type
_entity_poly.pdbx_seq_one_letter_code
_entity_poly.pdbx_strand_id
1 'polypeptide(L)'
;MHPGATHATAHSHRADSYRTLRRRNDLPPVWEQVGANAEMVAWPALQLTRCPYPLDVGLERFHHGEKTEYSLLLHFGDDHVTQNLPQWFGHYNGRQIIEAGIKESKRVFFLHHFKVRTAPAIYLQERLVLFAANFIRWATRWLDEQADPQANTLNLRQMGIKRQVQVGAHVSAQVIEGAQGKMLRFSACSAFSGRVLALRPGRSP
;
A
#
# COMPACT_ATOMS: atom_id res chain seq x y z
N MET A 1 -1.50 -26.96 -0.29
CA MET A 1 -0.10 -26.64 0.05
C MET A 1 0.31 -25.52 -0.89
N HIS A 2 0.19 -24.26 -0.45
CA HIS A 2 0.56 -23.09 -1.26
C HIS A 2 1.88 -22.54 -0.68
N PRO A 3 2.98 -22.53 -1.44
CA PRO A 3 4.18 -21.83 -1.02
C PRO A 3 3.91 -20.33 -1.16
N GLY A 4 3.92 -19.61 -0.04
CA GLY A 4 3.78 -18.17 -0.01
C GLY A 4 5.15 -17.53 -0.16
N ALA A 5 5.43 -17.00 -1.36
CA ALA A 5 6.57 -16.13 -1.62
C ALA A 5 6.66 -15.05 -0.54
N THR A 6 7.69 -15.10 0.31
CA THR A 6 7.89 -14.10 1.35
C THR A 6 9.00 -13.16 0.88
N HIS A 7 8.61 -12.06 0.24
CA HIS A 7 9.55 -11.01 -0.11
C HIS A 7 9.88 -10.18 1.15
N ALA A 8 11.17 -10.00 1.46
CA ALA A 8 11.60 -9.19 2.61
C ALA A 8 12.50 -8.04 2.17
N THR A 9 12.11 -6.83 2.52
CA THR A 9 12.93 -5.63 2.36
C THR A 9 13.92 -5.56 3.52
N ALA A 10 15.18 -5.92 3.30
CA ALA A 10 16.24 -5.70 4.29
C ALA A 10 16.62 -4.21 4.33
N HIS A 11 15.88 -3.43 5.12
CA HIS A 11 16.07 -1.98 5.23
C HIS A 11 17.44 -1.56 5.80
N SER A 12 18.21 -2.48 6.41
CA SER A 12 19.52 -2.22 7.03
C SER A 12 20.72 -2.30 6.09
N HIS A 13 20.57 -2.81 4.86
CA HIS A 13 21.69 -3.06 3.92
C HIS A 13 21.80 -2.05 2.76
N ARG A 14 21.02 -0.96 2.83
CA ARG A 14 20.59 -0.15 1.67
C ARG A 14 21.66 0.75 1.04
N ALA A 15 22.77 1.08 1.71
CA ALA A 15 23.75 2.04 1.17
C ALA A 15 24.99 1.37 0.54
N ASP A 16 25.53 0.35 1.21
CA ASP A 16 26.79 -0.29 0.78
C ASP A 16 26.56 -1.39 -0.27
N SER A 17 25.44 -2.12 -0.18
CA SER A 17 25.24 -3.35 -0.95
C SER A 17 25.00 -3.09 -2.44
N TYR A 18 24.19 -2.09 -2.82
CA TYR A 18 23.95 -1.79 -4.25
C TYR A 18 25.17 -1.13 -4.90
N ARG A 19 25.96 -0.34 -4.15
CA ARG A 19 27.22 0.24 -4.63
C ARG A 19 28.24 -0.85 -4.91
N THR A 20 28.33 -1.85 -4.04
CA THR A 20 29.17 -3.03 -4.25
C THR A 20 28.66 -3.84 -5.44
N LEU A 21 27.36 -4.12 -5.54
CA LEU A 21 26.75 -4.83 -6.68
C LEU A 21 26.98 -4.12 -8.02
N ARG A 22 26.85 -2.78 -8.05
CA ARG A 22 27.12 -1.96 -9.23
C ARG A 22 28.60 -2.00 -9.69
N ARG A 23 29.53 -2.31 -8.78
CA ARG A 23 30.96 -2.39 -9.09
C ARG A 23 31.43 -3.81 -9.37
N ARG A 24 30.52 -4.78 -9.42
CA ARG A 24 30.91 -6.15 -9.72
C ARG A 24 31.26 -6.30 -11.19
N ASN A 25 32.27 -7.12 -11.44
CA ASN A 25 32.73 -7.42 -12.79
C ASN A 25 31.82 -8.44 -13.51
N ASP A 26 30.88 -9.08 -12.80
CA ASP A 26 29.91 -10.06 -13.32
C ASP A 26 28.50 -9.47 -13.47
N LEU A 27 28.40 -8.15 -13.63
CA LEU A 27 27.15 -7.51 -14.00
C LEU A 27 26.67 -8.06 -15.35
N PRO A 28 25.43 -8.56 -15.44
CA PRO A 28 24.86 -8.93 -16.73
C PRO A 28 24.95 -7.73 -17.68
N PRO A 29 25.47 -7.91 -18.91
CA PRO A 29 25.68 -6.82 -19.85
C PRO A 29 24.34 -6.23 -20.34
N VAL A 30 23.26 -7.00 -20.24
CA VAL A 30 21.92 -6.63 -20.67
C VAL A 30 21.05 -6.39 -19.44
N TRP A 31 20.51 -5.19 -19.34
CA TRP A 31 19.46 -4.85 -18.39
C TRP A 31 18.10 -5.13 -19.03
N GLU A 32 17.22 -5.82 -18.31
CA GLU A 32 15.88 -6.10 -18.80
C GLU A 32 14.94 -4.95 -18.43
N GLN A 33 14.13 -4.50 -19.39
CA GLN A 33 13.12 -3.48 -19.13
C GLN A 33 11.97 -4.11 -18.33
N VAL A 34 11.78 -3.64 -17.09
CA VAL A 34 10.77 -4.16 -16.17
C VAL A 34 9.63 -3.17 -15.90
N GLY A 35 9.81 -1.91 -16.29
CA GLY A 35 8.80 -0.86 -16.19
C GLY A 35 9.01 0.28 -17.18
N ALA A 36 8.10 1.25 -17.18
CA ALA A 36 8.13 2.39 -18.11
C ALA A 36 9.42 3.22 -18.00
N ASN A 37 10.01 3.31 -16.81
CA ASN A 37 11.25 4.02 -16.53
C ASN A 37 12.23 3.18 -15.70
N ALA A 38 12.07 1.86 -15.68
CA ALA A 38 12.80 0.96 -14.80
C ALA A 38 13.38 -0.22 -15.56
N GLU A 39 14.62 -0.55 -15.24
CA GLU A 39 15.31 -1.73 -15.74
C GLU A 39 15.92 -2.51 -14.58
N MET A 40 16.13 -3.81 -14.78
CA MET A 40 16.59 -4.72 -13.74
C MET A 40 17.58 -5.74 -14.28
N VAL A 41 18.54 -6.10 -13.44
CA VAL A 41 19.38 -7.31 -13.59
C VAL A 41 19.23 -8.15 -12.33
N ALA A 42 19.42 -9.46 -12.45
CA ALA A 42 19.28 -10.36 -11.31
C ALA A 42 20.35 -11.45 -11.28
N TRP A 43 20.60 -11.94 -10.07
CA TRP A 43 21.45 -13.10 -9.81
C TRP A 43 20.66 -14.10 -8.96
N PRO A 44 20.50 -15.34 -9.44
CA PRO A 44 19.96 -16.41 -8.61
C PRO A 44 21.00 -16.85 -7.56
N ALA A 45 20.53 -17.17 -6.36
CA ALA A 45 21.36 -17.73 -5.29
C ALA A 45 22.69 -16.98 -5.03
N LEU A 46 22.67 -15.65 -5.06
CA LEU A 46 23.84 -14.82 -4.80
C LEU A 46 24.18 -14.80 -3.31
N GLN A 47 25.44 -15.15 -3.00
CA GLN A 47 25.97 -15.02 -1.64
C GLN A 47 26.32 -13.56 -1.33
N LEU A 48 25.47 -12.90 -0.53
CA LEU A 48 25.74 -11.55 -0.05
C LEU A 48 26.69 -11.56 1.15
N THR A 49 27.57 -10.56 1.23
CA THR A 49 28.47 -10.38 2.38
C THR A 49 27.67 -10.22 3.67
N ARG A 50 27.95 -11.06 4.68
CA ARG A 50 27.22 -11.13 5.97
C ARG A 50 25.80 -11.70 5.87
N CYS A 51 25.40 -12.29 4.75
CA CYS A 51 24.22 -13.15 4.69
C CYS A 51 24.69 -14.61 4.87
N PRO A 52 24.09 -15.42 5.76
CA PRO A 52 24.53 -16.79 6.01
C PRO A 52 24.05 -17.80 4.94
N TYR A 53 23.15 -17.39 4.06
CA TYR A 53 22.61 -18.21 2.97
C TYR A 53 22.50 -17.39 1.67
N PRO A 54 22.55 -18.06 0.51
CA PRO A 54 22.39 -17.38 -0.77
C PRO A 54 20.97 -16.84 -0.94
N LEU A 55 20.83 -15.74 -1.68
CA LEU A 55 19.56 -15.08 -1.96
C LEU A 55 19.43 -14.81 -3.45
N ASP A 56 18.20 -14.81 -3.96
CA ASP A 56 17.96 -14.22 -5.27
C ASP A 56 18.00 -12.69 -5.12
N VAL A 57 18.85 -12.05 -5.90
CA VAL A 57 19.11 -10.62 -5.79
C VAL A 57 18.81 -9.95 -7.11
N GLY A 58 17.93 -8.96 -7.07
CA GLY A 58 17.63 -8.08 -8.17
C GLY A 58 18.21 -6.68 -7.93
N LEU A 59 18.92 -6.13 -8.90
CA LEU A 59 19.35 -4.73 -8.90
C LEU A 59 18.50 -3.96 -9.91
N GLU A 60 17.75 -3.00 -9.42
CA GLU A 60 16.93 -2.11 -10.21
C GLU A 60 17.67 -0.80 -10.47
N ARG A 61 17.44 -0.21 -11.64
CA ARG A 61 17.76 1.18 -11.95
C ARG A 61 16.52 1.90 -12.48
N PHE A 62 16.24 3.07 -11.93
CA PHE A 62 15.12 3.94 -12.29
C PHE A 62 15.64 5.21 -12.95
N HIS A 63 15.05 5.59 -14.07
CA HIS A 63 15.41 6.80 -14.82
C HIS A 63 14.43 7.92 -14.50
N HIS A 64 14.96 9.05 -14.05
CA HIS A 64 14.24 10.28 -13.72
C HIS A 64 14.93 11.47 -14.41
N GLY A 65 14.68 11.62 -15.71
CA GLY A 65 15.41 12.57 -16.55
C GLY A 65 16.90 12.21 -16.57
N GLU A 66 17.75 13.12 -16.13
CA GLU A 66 19.20 12.89 -16.04
C GLU A 66 19.64 12.10 -14.79
N LYS A 67 18.73 11.85 -13.84
CA LYS A 67 19.04 11.12 -12.60
C LYS A 67 18.72 9.64 -12.74
N THR A 68 19.67 8.80 -12.35
CA THR A 68 19.45 7.36 -12.19
C THR A 68 19.50 6.99 -10.71
N GLU A 69 18.41 6.41 -10.22
CA GLU A 69 18.32 5.86 -8.87
C GLU A 69 18.43 4.34 -8.90
N TYR A 70 19.00 3.74 -7.85
CA TYR A 70 19.20 2.30 -7.76
C TYR A 70 18.51 1.73 -6.52
N SER A 71 17.96 0.52 -6.66
CA SER A 71 17.27 -0.21 -5.60
C SER A 71 17.62 -1.70 -5.68
N LEU A 72 17.40 -2.42 -4.58
CA LEU A 72 17.63 -3.86 -4.49
C LEU A 72 16.36 -4.60 -4.12
N LEU A 73 16.08 -5.68 -4.85
CA LEU A 73 15.11 -6.71 -4.50
C LEU A 73 15.85 -7.91 -3.95
N LEU A 74 15.39 -8.42 -2.82
CA LEU A 74 15.87 -9.65 -2.23
C LEU A 74 14.71 -10.63 -2.15
N HIS A 75 14.95 -11.85 -2.62
CA HIS A 75 14.01 -12.94 -2.54
C HIS A 75 14.66 -14.17 -1.89
N PHE A 76 13.87 -14.85 -1.06
CA PHE A 76 14.20 -16.14 -0.46
C PHE A 76 12.99 -17.07 -0.64
N GLY A 77 13.22 -18.31 -1.02
CA GLY A 77 12.17 -19.31 -1.26
C GLY A 77 12.44 -20.12 -2.53
N ASP A 78 11.52 -21.03 -2.85
CA ASP A 78 11.63 -21.94 -3.99
C ASP A 78 11.13 -21.31 -5.31
N ASP A 79 10.58 -20.10 -5.25
CA ASP A 79 10.08 -19.40 -6.42
C ASP A 79 11.23 -18.93 -7.30
N HIS A 80 11.18 -19.29 -8.60
CA HIS A 80 12.25 -19.00 -9.55
C HIS A 80 12.12 -17.57 -10.11
N VAL A 81 12.12 -16.58 -9.22
CA VAL A 81 11.79 -15.17 -9.54
C VAL A 81 12.74 -14.52 -10.54
N THR A 82 13.98 -15.02 -10.65
CA THR A 82 14.98 -14.50 -11.59
C THR A 82 14.71 -14.91 -13.04
N GLN A 83 13.75 -15.81 -13.31
CA GLN A 83 13.36 -16.22 -14.66
C GLN A 83 12.42 -15.22 -15.36
N ASN A 84 11.75 -14.35 -14.60
CA ASN A 84 10.84 -13.35 -15.13
C ASN A 84 10.94 -12.05 -14.31
N LEU A 85 11.86 -11.18 -14.70
CA LEU A 85 12.13 -9.94 -13.98
C LEU A 85 10.97 -8.95 -14.02
N PRO A 86 10.23 -8.77 -15.14
CA PRO A 86 9.03 -7.91 -15.15
C PRO A 86 7.95 -8.40 -14.20
N GLN A 87 7.73 -9.71 -14.09
CA GLN A 87 6.78 -10.28 -13.14
C GLN A 87 7.24 -10.09 -11.70
N TRP A 88 8.52 -10.34 -11.40
CA TRP A 88 9.09 -10.12 -10.07
C TRP A 88 9.01 -8.64 -9.66
N PHE A 89 9.38 -7.74 -10.56
CA PHE A 89 9.25 -6.28 -10.40
C PHE A 89 7.80 -5.85 -10.19
N GLY A 90 6.86 -6.35 -10.99
CA GLY A 90 5.44 -6.02 -10.86
C GLY A 90 4.84 -6.51 -9.55
N HIS A 91 5.17 -7.74 -9.14
CA HIS A 91 4.73 -8.30 -7.86
C HIS A 91 5.28 -7.49 -6.67
N TYR A 92 6.56 -7.11 -6.73
CA TYR A 92 7.21 -6.32 -5.69
C TYR A 92 6.71 -4.88 -5.64
N ASN A 93 6.53 -4.21 -6.79
CA ASN A 93 6.01 -2.84 -6.84
C ASN A 93 4.51 -2.76 -6.49
N GLY A 94 3.76 -3.84 -6.68
CA GLY A 94 2.43 -3.99 -6.06
C GLY A 94 2.47 -3.81 -4.54
N ARG A 95 3.59 -4.18 -3.88
CA ARG A 95 3.80 -3.92 -2.47
C ARG A 95 4.15 -2.49 -2.14
N GLN A 96 4.60 -1.64 -3.07
CA GLN A 96 4.78 -0.22 -2.76
C GLN A 96 3.43 0.48 -2.52
N ILE A 97 2.37 0.07 -3.23
CA ILE A 97 0.99 0.52 -2.93
C ILE A 97 0.57 0.04 -1.54
N ILE A 98 0.98 -1.18 -1.17
CA ILE A 98 0.71 -1.75 0.16
C ILE A 98 1.51 -1.03 1.25
N GLU A 99 2.79 -0.74 1.02
CA GLU A 99 3.64 0.03 1.93
C GLU A 99 3.16 1.48 2.05
N ALA A 100 2.66 2.09 0.97
CA ALA A 100 2.02 3.40 1.02
C ALA A 100 0.74 3.34 1.86
N GLY A 101 -0.10 2.31 1.68
CA GLY A 101 -1.29 2.07 2.51
C GLY A 101 -0.95 1.81 3.99
N ILE A 102 0.12 1.06 4.28
CA ILE A 102 0.62 0.79 5.63
C ILE A 102 1.20 2.06 6.26
N LYS A 103 1.97 2.87 5.51
CA LYS A 103 2.52 4.15 5.98
C LYS A 103 1.41 5.17 6.25
N GLU A 104 0.40 5.21 5.39
CA GLU A 104 -0.78 6.06 5.52
C GLU A 104 -1.65 5.63 6.71
N SER A 105 -1.75 4.32 6.96
CA SER A 105 -2.54 3.72 8.04
C SER A 105 -1.82 3.64 9.40
N LYS A 106 -0.49 3.75 9.42
CA LYS A 106 0.39 3.53 10.59
C LYS A 106 0.03 4.39 11.83
N ARG A 107 -0.83 5.40 11.68
CA ARG A 107 -1.35 6.27 12.75
C ARG A 107 -2.88 6.43 12.75
N VAL A 108 -3.57 5.79 11.82
CA VAL A 108 -5.03 5.90 11.64
C VAL A 108 -5.72 4.68 12.21
N PHE A 109 -5.13 3.51 12.00
CA PHE A 109 -5.58 2.27 12.60
C PHE A 109 -4.55 1.83 13.64
N PHE A 110 -5.02 1.50 14.85
CA PHE A 110 -4.20 0.98 15.96
C PHE A 110 -3.65 -0.44 15.70
N LEU A 111 -3.44 -0.81 14.44
CA LEU A 111 -2.95 -2.11 14.01
C LEU A 111 -1.50 -2.37 14.44
N HIS A 112 -0.75 -1.34 14.87
CA HIS A 112 0.61 -1.49 15.40
C HIS A 112 0.66 -2.18 16.78
N HIS A 113 -0.47 -2.32 17.48
CA HIS A 113 -0.53 -3.05 18.75
C HIS A 113 -0.72 -4.57 18.58
N PHE A 114 -1.05 -5.05 17.38
CA PHE A 114 -1.03 -6.48 17.08
C PHE A 114 0.42 -6.94 16.87
N LYS A 115 1.09 -7.36 17.96
CA LYS A 115 2.40 -7.98 17.89
C LYS A 115 2.27 -9.43 17.43
N VAL A 116 2.23 -9.64 16.12
CA VAL A 116 2.19 -10.98 15.52
C VAL A 116 3.53 -11.31 14.87
N ARG A 117 4.04 -12.52 15.14
CA ARG A 117 5.36 -12.99 14.70
C ARG A 117 5.28 -14.17 13.72
N THR A 118 4.07 -14.67 13.44
CA THR A 118 3.86 -15.78 12.51
C THR A 118 3.48 -15.26 11.13
N ALA A 119 3.94 -15.94 10.08
CA ALA A 119 3.67 -15.53 8.69
C ALA A 119 2.16 -15.38 8.36
N PRO A 120 1.26 -16.29 8.78
CA PRO A 120 -0.18 -16.13 8.50
C PRO A 120 -0.79 -14.88 9.16
N ALA A 121 -0.31 -14.53 10.34
CA ALA A 121 -0.84 -13.40 11.09
C ALA A 121 -0.32 -12.06 10.55
N ILE A 122 0.92 -12.01 10.07
CA ILE A 122 1.46 -10.85 9.32
C ILE A 122 0.63 -10.63 8.05
N TYR A 123 0.35 -11.70 7.30
CA TYR A 123 -0.49 -11.63 6.10
C TYR A 123 -1.92 -11.14 6.41
N LEU A 124 -2.54 -11.66 7.47
CA LEU A 124 -3.86 -11.21 7.89
C LEU A 124 -3.86 -9.72 8.27
N GLN A 125 -2.84 -9.28 9.02
CA GLN A 125 -2.68 -7.87 9.39
C GLN A 125 -2.51 -6.98 8.15
N GLU A 126 -1.73 -7.41 7.16
CA GLU A 126 -1.60 -6.71 5.87
C GLU A 126 -2.95 -6.59 5.14
N ARG A 127 -3.72 -7.67 5.05
CA ARG A 127 -5.05 -7.68 4.43
C ARG A 127 -6.02 -6.74 5.15
N LEU A 128 -6.02 -6.72 6.47
CA LEU A 128 -6.87 -5.83 7.26
C LEU A 128 -6.50 -4.35 7.08
N VAL A 129 -5.21 -4.01 7.05
CA VAL A 129 -4.75 -2.64 6.76
C VAL A 129 -5.24 -2.20 5.37
N LEU A 130 -5.09 -3.06 4.36
CA LEU A 130 -5.52 -2.77 3.00
C LEU A 130 -7.03 -2.58 2.89
N PHE A 131 -7.79 -3.47 3.51
CA PHE A 131 -9.24 -3.35 3.56
C PHE A 131 -9.64 -2.02 4.18
N ALA A 132 -9.07 -1.67 5.33
CA ALA A 132 -9.45 -0.48 6.09
C ALA A 132 -9.12 0.82 5.32
N ALA A 133 -7.95 0.89 4.67
CA ALA A 133 -7.59 2.04 3.83
C ALA A 133 -8.51 2.20 2.62
N ASN A 134 -8.83 1.10 1.92
CA ASN A 134 -9.72 1.13 0.77
C ASN A 134 -11.17 1.43 1.17
N PHE A 135 -11.61 0.93 2.32
CA PHE A 135 -12.92 1.25 2.88
C PHE A 135 -13.06 2.75 3.16
N ILE A 136 -12.03 3.41 3.72
CA ILE A 136 -12.06 4.86 3.93
C ILE A 136 -12.17 5.60 2.59
N ARG A 137 -11.37 5.24 1.59
CA ARG A 137 -11.43 5.89 0.26
C ARG A 137 -12.81 5.74 -0.38
N TRP A 138 -13.38 4.55 -0.31
CA TRP A 138 -14.76 4.30 -0.74
C TRP A 138 -15.76 5.16 0.03
N ALA A 139 -15.66 5.18 1.37
CA ALA A 139 -16.58 5.92 2.23
C ALA A 139 -16.51 7.43 1.98
N THR A 140 -15.31 7.99 1.79
CA THR A 140 -15.11 9.40 1.43
C THR A 140 -15.75 9.72 0.09
N ARG A 141 -15.53 8.86 -0.92
CA ARG A 141 -16.14 9.04 -2.24
C ARG A 141 -17.68 9.01 -2.14
N TRP A 142 -18.23 8.00 -1.47
CA TRP A 142 -19.67 7.84 -1.26
C TRP A 142 -20.26 9.04 -0.53
N LEU A 143 -19.59 9.54 0.51
CA LEU A 143 -20.01 10.70 1.28
C LEU A 143 -20.04 11.99 0.43
N ASP A 144 -19.17 12.15 -0.56
CA ASP A 144 -19.24 13.28 -1.50
C ASP A 144 -20.40 13.14 -2.49
N GLU A 145 -20.71 11.92 -2.92
CA GLU A 145 -21.87 11.66 -3.79
C GLU A 145 -23.21 11.97 -3.09
N GLN A 146 -23.24 11.97 -1.75
CA GLN A 146 -24.40 12.35 -0.95
C GLN A 146 -24.47 13.85 -0.60
N ALA A 147 -23.50 14.67 -1.02
CA ALA A 147 -23.50 16.09 -0.70
C ALA A 147 -24.46 16.87 -1.61
N ASP A 148 -25.27 17.76 -1.03
CA ASP A 148 -26.03 18.74 -1.79
C ASP A 148 -25.04 19.73 -2.47
N PRO A 149 -25.16 20.00 -3.79
CA PRO A 149 -24.27 20.91 -4.53
C PRO A 149 -24.11 22.32 -3.92
N GLN A 150 -25.00 22.75 -3.02
CA GLN A 150 -25.04 24.12 -2.52
C GLN A 150 -24.22 24.42 -1.25
N ALA A 151 -23.54 23.44 -0.63
CA ALA A 151 -22.88 23.68 0.65
C ALA A 151 -21.37 23.94 0.50
N ASN A 152 -20.93 25.07 1.06
CA ASN A 152 -19.54 25.46 1.31
C ASN A 152 -18.84 24.40 2.19
N THR A 153 -18.52 23.25 1.61
CA THR A 153 -18.11 22.04 2.32
C THR A 153 -16.63 21.78 2.16
N LEU A 154 -16.05 21.21 3.21
CA LEU A 154 -14.65 20.82 3.22
C LEU A 154 -14.41 19.77 2.10
N ASN A 155 -13.42 20.00 1.23
CA ASN A 155 -13.07 19.03 0.19
C ASN A 155 -12.25 17.88 0.80
N LEU A 156 -12.93 16.80 1.19
CA LEU A 156 -12.33 15.66 1.87
C LEU A 156 -11.38 14.86 0.97
N ARG A 157 -11.65 14.80 -0.35
CA ARG A 157 -10.81 14.06 -1.30
C ARG A 157 -9.41 14.64 -1.44
N GLN A 158 -9.27 15.94 -1.22
CA GLN A 158 -7.97 16.62 -1.27
C GLN A 158 -7.13 16.39 0.01
N MET A 159 -7.70 15.75 1.02
CA MET A 159 -7.02 15.47 2.29
C MET A 159 -6.41 14.07 2.29
N GLY A 160 -5.28 13.89 2.96
CA GLY A 160 -4.75 12.54 3.24
C GLY A 160 -5.69 11.75 4.17
N ILE A 161 -5.68 10.42 4.07
CA ILE A 161 -6.61 9.52 4.80
C ILE A 161 -6.62 9.80 6.30
N LYS A 162 -5.46 10.06 6.90
CA LYS A 162 -5.37 10.41 8.32
C LYS A 162 -6.24 11.60 8.71
N ARG A 163 -6.22 12.64 7.87
CA ARG A 163 -7.00 13.86 8.14
C ARG A 163 -8.48 13.61 7.88
N GLN A 164 -8.84 12.82 6.86
CA GLN A 164 -10.22 12.41 6.61
C GLN A 164 -10.81 11.67 7.82
N VAL A 165 -10.09 10.69 8.38
CA VAL A 165 -10.54 9.94 9.56
C VAL A 165 -10.61 10.84 10.79
N GLN A 166 -9.60 11.68 11.02
CA GLN A 166 -9.61 12.61 12.16
C GLN A 166 -10.82 13.54 12.10
N VAL A 167 -11.10 14.13 10.94
CA VAL A 167 -12.27 14.99 10.73
C VAL A 167 -13.56 14.19 10.95
N GLY A 168 -13.68 13.02 10.31
CA GLY A 168 -14.86 12.15 10.42
C GLY A 168 -15.15 11.67 11.85
N ALA A 169 -14.13 11.45 12.67
CA ALA A 169 -14.30 11.05 14.07
C ALA A 169 -14.78 12.21 14.98
N HIS A 170 -14.65 13.47 14.54
CA HIS A 170 -15.00 14.66 15.33
C HIS A 170 -16.21 15.40 14.75
N VAL A 171 -16.89 14.88 13.73
CA VAL A 171 -18.15 15.45 13.26
C VAL A 171 -19.32 14.93 14.10
N SER A 172 -20.21 15.83 14.49
CA SER A 172 -21.47 15.46 15.12
C SER A 172 -22.51 15.11 14.07
N ALA A 173 -23.29 14.08 14.35
CA ALA A 173 -24.38 13.62 13.50
C ALA A 173 -25.56 13.13 14.34
N GLN A 174 -26.75 13.20 13.76
CA GLN A 174 -27.98 12.66 14.32
C GLN A 174 -28.40 11.43 13.52
N VAL A 175 -28.74 10.35 14.24
CA VAL A 175 -29.38 9.17 13.64
C VAL A 175 -30.88 9.40 13.66
N ILE A 176 -31.51 9.30 12.50
CA ILE A 176 -32.95 9.44 12.29
C ILE A 176 -33.44 8.10 11.76
N GLU A 177 -34.36 7.47 12.48
CA GLU A 177 -34.98 6.21 12.08
C GLU A 177 -36.40 6.46 11.58
N GLY A 178 -36.80 5.82 10.48
CA GLY A 178 -38.14 5.94 9.92
C GLY A 178 -38.52 4.75 9.04
N ALA A 179 -39.75 4.79 8.50
CA ALA A 179 -40.29 3.71 7.67
C ALA A 179 -39.47 3.42 6.39
N GLN A 180 -38.68 4.40 5.92
CA GLN A 180 -37.80 4.26 4.75
C GLN A 180 -36.37 3.80 5.09
N GLY A 181 -36.08 3.50 6.36
CA GLY A 181 -34.77 3.04 6.83
C GLY A 181 -34.13 3.95 7.88
N LYS A 182 -32.81 3.86 7.97
CA LYS A 182 -32.01 4.69 8.88
C LYS A 182 -31.29 5.77 8.10
N MET A 183 -31.22 6.96 8.66
CA MET A 183 -30.56 8.10 8.08
C MET A 183 -29.59 8.71 9.09
N LEU A 184 -28.40 9.10 8.64
CA LEU A 184 -27.43 9.84 9.42
C LEU A 184 -27.32 11.25 8.84
N ARG A 185 -27.73 12.25 9.61
CA ARG A 185 -27.67 13.66 9.22
C ARG A 185 -26.56 14.37 10.00
N PHE A 186 -25.60 14.94 9.30
CA PHE A 186 -24.51 15.68 9.93
C PHE A 186 -24.95 17.08 10.38
N SER A 187 -24.37 17.56 11.48
CA SER A 187 -24.68 18.89 12.04
C SER A 187 -24.28 20.00 11.07
N ALA A 188 -25.06 21.09 11.07
CA ALA A 188 -24.82 22.28 10.26
C ALA A 188 -23.46 22.95 10.55
N CYS A 189 -22.95 22.80 11.78
CA CYS A 189 -21.65 23.34 12.20
C CYS A 189 -20.50 22.33 12.09
N SER A 190 -20.68 21.24 11.34
CA SER A 190 -19.65 20.21 11.15
C SER A 190 -18.97 20.32 9.78
N ALA A 191 -17.80 19.70 9.64
CA ALA A 191 -17.12 19.59 8.33
C ALA A 191 -17.95 18.86 7.26
N PHE A 192 -18.97 18.10 7.67
CA PHE A 192 -19.88 17.35 6.79
C PHE A 192 -21.27 18.00 6.73
N SER A 193 -21.36 19.30 7.04
CA SER A 193 -22.61 20.06 6.95
C SER A 193 -23.31 19.86 5.60
N GLY A 194 -24.63 19.68 5.63
CA GLY A 194 -25.44 19.39 4.44
C GLY A 194 -25.37 17.96 3.92
N ARG A 195 -24.50 17.09 4.46
CA ARG A 195 -24.42 15.69 4.04
C ARG A 195 -25.40 14.82 4.82
N VAL A 196 -26.02 13.89 4.11
CA VAL A 196 -26.99 12.95 4.67
C VAL A 196 -26.70 11.56 4.12
N LEU A 197 -26.43 10.59 5.00
CA LEU A 197 -26.25 9.19 4.60
C LEU A 197 -27.56 8.44 4.86
N ALA A 198 -28.17 7.91 3.81
CA ALA A 198 -29.37 7.08 3.93
C ALA A 198 -29.03 5.60 3.76
N LEU A 199 -29.30 4.81 4.81
CA LEU A 199 -29.32 3.36 4.78
C LEU A 199 -30.75 2.90 4.55
N ARG A 200 -31.11 2.77 3.26
CA ARG A 200 -32.40 2.22 2.87
C ARG A 200 -32.38 0.71 3.13
N PRO A 201 -33.45 0.12 3.69
CA PRO A 201 -33.57 -1.33 3.72
C PRO A 201 -33.53 -1.79 2.26
N GLY A 202 -32.63 -2.73 1.95
CA GLY A 202 -32.49 -3.22 0.59
C GLY A 202 -33.85 -3.69 0.07
N ARG A 203 -34.24 -3.24 -1.12
CA ARG A 203 -35.15 -4.07 -1.92
C ARG A 203 -34.40 -5.39 -2.08
N SER A 204 -34.91 -6.46 -1.47
CA SER A 204 -34.46 -7.80 -1.85
C SER A 204 -34.66 -7.93 -3.36
N PRO A 205 -33.68 -8.48 -4.11
CA PRO A 205 -33.91 -8.88 -5.49
C PRO A 205 -35.05 -9.90 -5.58
#